data_AF-A0A5N7K0W9-F1
#
_entry.id   AF-A0A5N7K0W9-F1
#
_cell.length_a   1.000
_cell.length_b   1.000
_cell.length_c   1.000
_cell.angle_alpha   90.00
_cell.angle_beta   90.00
_cell.angle_gamma   90.00
#
_symmetry.space_group_name_H-M   'P 1'
#
loop_
_entity.id
_entity.type
_entity.pdbx_description
1 polymer ?
#
loop_
_entity_poly.entity_id
_entity_poly.type
_entity_poly.pdbx_seq_one_letter_code
_entity_poly.pdbx_strand_id
1 'polypeptide(L)'
;TDAQGEVDRGIDILEFACGIPNLLKGEHSDQVSRGMDNWTLRQPLGVVAGVTPFNFPVMVPMWMYPIAIAAGNTFILKPSPTDPSASLFMAELLREAGLPKGVFNVVQGDKEAVDALLEHPHVKALSFVGSTPIAQYIYETGARNGKRVQGLGGAKNHMVVMPDADIDRTVDALIGAAYGSAGERCMAISVAVLVGDVADKVVAALAERAK
;
A
#
# COMPACT_ATOMS: atom_id res chain seq x y z
N THR A 1 3.75 6.70 19.08
CA THR A 1 3.98 5.25 18.96
C THR A 1 3.88 4.87 17.49
N ASP A 2 4.37 3.69 17.09
CA ASP A 2 4.25 3.22 15.69
C ASP A 2 2.79 3.18 15.22
N ALA A 3 1.87 2.72 16.08
CA ALA A 3 0.44 2.68 15.77
C ALA A 3 -0.17 4.07 15.49
N GLN A 4 0.19 5.09 16.28
CA GLN A 4 -0.29 6.46 16.01
C GLN A 4 0.26 6.97 14.68
N GLY A 5 1.55 6.72 14.41
CA GLY A 5 2.16 7.09 13.14
C GLY A 5 1.51 6.41 11.94
N GLU A 6 1.09 5.15 12.09
CA GLU A 6 0.33 4.45 11.05
C GLU A 6 -1.03 5.11 10.76
N VAL A 7 -1.77 5.47 11.81
CA VAL A 7 -3.06 6.16 11.67
C VAL A 7 -2.89 7.51 11.00
N ASP A 8 -1.89 8.30 11.42
CA ASP A 8 -1.61 9.61 10.83
C ASP A 8 -1.27 9.47 9.33
N ARG A 9 -0.46 8.47 8.95
CA ARG A 9 -0.18 8.14 7.54
C ARG A 9 -1.41 7.72 6.76
N GLY A 10 -2.33 7.00 7.38
CA GLY A 10 -3.61 6.65 6.77
C GLY A 10 -4.47 7.88 6.49
N ILE A 11 -4.50 8.83 7.44
CA ILE A 11 -5.22 10.10 7.30
C ILE A 11 -4.62 10.94 6.16
N ASP A 12 -3.30 11.05 6.05
CA ASP A 12 -2.63 11.75 4.93
C ASP A 12 -3.14 11.25 3.56
N ILE A 13 -3.39 9.94 3.45
CA ILE A 13 -3.84 9.31 2.21
C ILE A 13 -5.34 9.57 1.96
N LEU A 14 -6.15 9.58 3.00
CA LEU A 14 -7.56 9.99 2.91
C LEU A 14 -7.67 11.45 2.46
N GLU A 15 -6.86 12.34 3.02
CA GLU A 15 -6.80 13.75 2.62
C GLU A 15 -6.39 13.90 1.15
N PHE A 16 -5.37 13.15 0.73
CA PHE A 16 -4.98 13.09 -0.68
C PHE A 16 -6.12 12.57 -1.57
N ALA A 17 -6.88 11.57 -1.11
CA ALA A 17 -8.00 10.99 -1.85
C ALA A 17 -9.12 12.03 -2.12
N CYS A 18 -9.34 12.99 -1.22
CA CYS A 18 -10.29 14.09 -1.43
C CYS A 18 -9.93 14.97 -2.65
N GLY A 19 -8.65 14.99 -3.07
CA GLY A 19 -8.18 15.71 -4.25
C GLY A 19 -8.33 14.96 -5.58
N ILE A 20 -8.68 13.67 -5.56
CA ILE A 20 -8.71 12.78 -6.74
C ILE A 20 -9.56 13.31 -7.90
N PRO A 21 -10.72 13.98 -7.72
CA PRO A 21 -11.46 14.55 -8.85
C PRO A 21 -10.64 15.48 -9.74
N ASN A 22 -9.65 16.21 -9.18
CA ASN A 22 -8.74 17.02 -9.98
C ASN A 22 -7.74 16.18 -10.79
N LEU A 23 -7.34 15.02 -10.27
CA LEU A 23 -6.42 14.08 -10.92
C LEU A 23 -7.11 13.22 -11.99
N LEU A 24 -8.44 13.18 -12.01
CA LEU A 24 -9.24 12.47 -13.02
C LEU A 24 -9.53 13.29 -14.28
N LYS A 25 -9.14 14.56 -14.31
CA LYS A 25 -9.33 15.42 -15.49
C LYS A 25 -8.73 14.74 -16.72
N GLY A 26 -9.55 14.66 -17.77
CA GLY A 26 -9.11 14.25 -19.09
C GLY A 26 -8.41 15.38 -19.82
N GLU A 27 -8.04 15.10 -21.07
CA GLU A 27 -7.44 16.06 -21.99
C GLU A 27 -8.44 16.39 -23.10
N HIS A 28 -8.32 17.58 -23.66
CA HIS A 28 -9.13 18.03 -24.78
C HIS A 28 -8.23 18.71 -25.81
N SER A 29 -8.32 18.27 -27.07
CA SER A 29 -7.63 18.83 -28.22
C SER A 29 -8.66 19.22 -29.27
N ASP A 30 -8.78 20.52 -29.53
CA ASP A 30 -9.64 21.10 -30.56
C ASP A 30 -8.98 20.95 -31.95
N GLN A 31 -9.79 20.76 -32.99
CA GLN A 31 -9.36 20.69 -34.39
C GLN A 31 -8.18 19.73 -34.64
N VAL A 32 -8.20 18.52 -34.07
CA VAL A 32 -7.21 17.48 -34.44
C VAL A 32 -7.28 17.13 -35.93
N SER A 33 -8.43 17.42 -36.55
CA SER A 33 -8.63 17.58 -37.99
C SER A 33 -9.79 18.56 -38.21
N ARG A 34 -10.07 18.92 -39.47
CA ARG A 34 -11.12 19.88 -39.82
C ARG A 34 -12.48 19.45 -39.28
N GLY A 35 -13.01 20.20 -38.31
CA GLY A 35 -14.31 19.92 -37.68
C GLY A 35 -14.32 18.68 -36.78
N MET A 36 -13.15 18.21 -36.35
CA MET A 36 -13.03 17.09 -35.42
C MET A 36 -12.23 17.49 -34.18
N ASP A 37 -12.88 17.34 -33.02
CA ASP A 37 -12.26 17.50 -31.71
C ASP A 37 -12.01 16.13 -31.10
N ASN A 38 -11.04 16.06 -30.20
CA ASN A 38 -10.73 14.85 -29.46
C ASN A 38 -10.68 15.15 -27.97
N TRP A 39 -11.25 14.26 -27.15
CA TRP A 39 -11.13 14.35 -25.71
C TRP A 39 -11.00 12.97 -25.07
N THR A 40 -10.38 12.94 -23.90
CA THR A 40 -10.24 11.73 -23.10
C THR A 40 -11.02 11.88 -21.79
N LEU A 41 -11.44 10.74 -21.22
CA LEU A 41 -12.10 10.69 -19.92
C LEU A 41 -11.47 9.55 -19.11
N ARG A 42 -11.26 9.79 -17.81
CA ARG A 42 -10.89 8.72 -16.87
C ARG A 42 -12.16 8.25 -16.17
N GLN A 43 -12.51 6.98 -16.36
CA GLN A 43 -13.71 6.37 -15.79
C GLN A 43 -13.32 5.27 -14.80
N PRO A 44 -14.16 4.99 -13.78
CA PRO A 44 -13.94 3.87 -12.89
C PRO A 44 -13.96 2.55 -13.66
N LEU A 45 -13.19 1.57 -13.16
CA LEU A 45 -13.18 0.22 -13.70
C LEU A 45 -14.44 -0.57 -13.30
N GLY A 46 -15.02 -0.27 -12.13
CA GLY A 46 -16.16 -0.98 -11.57
C GLY A 46 -15.83 -1.53 -10.19
N VAL A 47 -15.96 -2.85 -10.00
CA VAL A 47 -15.58 -3.50 -8.75
C VAL A 47 -14.09 -3.79 -8.75
N VAL A 48 -13.38 -3.34 -7.72
CA VAL A 48 -11.96 -3.64 -7.50
C VAL A 48 -11.74 -4.22 -6.12
N ALA A 49 -10.67 -4.99 -5.94
CA ALA A 49 -10.37 -5.66 -4.69
C ALA A 49 -8.97 -5.31 -4.16
N GLY A 50 -8.84 -5.29 -2.84
CA GLY A 50 -7.57 -5.13 -2.13
C GLY A 50 -7.32 -6.29 -1.19
N VAL A 51 -6.13 -6.87 -1.24
CA VAL A 51 -5.69 -7.92 -0.31
C VAL A 51 -4.47 -7.38 0.44
N THR A 52 -4.56 -7.34 1.76
CA THR A 52 -3.58 -6.60 2.61
C THR A 52 -2.90 -7.49 3.64
N PRO A 53 -1.65 -7.17 4.04
CA PRO A 53 -0.87 -7.93 5.00
C PRO A 53 -1.22 -7.51 6.45
N PHE A 54 -0.59 -8.17 7.42
CA PHE A 54 -0.82 -7.94 8.86
C PHE A 54 -0.02 -6.78 9.46
N ASN A 55 1.05 -6.34 8.79
CA ASN A 55 2.02 -5.48 9.44
C ASN A 55 1.58 -4.01 9.54
N PHE A 56 0.60 -3.61 8.72
CA PHE A 56 0.04 -2.26 8.68
C PHE A 56 -1.47 -2.33 8.36
N PRO A 57 -2.30 -2.72 9.34
CA PRO A 57 -3.74 -2.99 9.16
C PRO A 57 -4.61 -1.76 8.91
N VAL A 58 -4.09 -0.55 9.06
CA VAL A 58 -4.76 0.72 8.75
C VAL A 58 -4.17 1.34 7.49
N MET A 59 -2.86 1.57 7.48
CA MET A 59 -2.20 2.34 6.43
C MET A 59 -2.29 1.63 5.07
N VAL A 60 -2.04 0.32 5.02
CA VAL A 60 -2.03 -0.40 3.72
C VAL A 60 -3.43 -0.49 3.10
N PRO A 61 -4.51 -0.83 3.84
CA PRO A 61 -5.86 -0.69 3.31
C PRO A 61 -6.17 0.74 2.81
N MET A 62 -5.77 1.76 3.56
CA MET A 62 -5.98 3.16 3.19
C MET A 62 -5.18 3.59 1.95
N TRP A 63 -4.10 2.91 1.56
CA TRP A 63 -3.47 3.12 0.25
C TRP A 63 -4.33 2.70 -0.94
N MET A 64 -5.35 1.87 -0.69
CA MET A 64 -6.14 1.25 -1.76
C MET A 64 -7.55 1.81 -1.83
N TYR A 65 -8.36 1.61 -0.78
CA TYR A 65 -9.80 1.85 -0.87
C TYR A 65 -10.18 3.33 -1.04
N PRO A 66 -9.54 4.33 -0.39
CA PRO A 66 -9.91 5.73 -0.56
C PRO A 66 -9.72 6.19 -2.00
N ILE A 67 -8.58 5.83 -2.59
CA ILE A 67 -8.23 6.20 -3.97
C ILE A 67 -9.19 5.54 -4.95
N ALA A 68 -9.49 4.25 -4.76
CA ALA A 68 -10.41 3.52 -5.62
C ALA A 68 -11.84 4.10 -5.56
N ILE A 69 -12.34 4.39 -4.36
CA ILE A 69 -13.67 4.96 -4.13
C ILE A 69 -13.75 6.39 -4.68
N ALA A 70 -12.76 7.23 -4.43
CA ALA A 70 -12.71 8.60 -4.96
C ALA A 70 -12.60 8.61 -6.49
N ALA A 71 -12.03 7.56 -7.09
CA ALA A 71 -12.04 7.34 -8.54
C ALA A 71 -13.37 6.77 -9.09
N GLY A 72 -14.36 6.54 -8.22
CA GLY A 72 -15.71 6.08 -8.59
C GLY A 72 -15.91 4.56 -8.59
N ASN A 73 -14.97 3.78 -8.04
CA ASN A 73 -15.07 2.32 -7.97
C ASN A 73 -15.79 1.86 -6.70
N THR A 74 -16.35 0.66 -6.72
CA THR A 74 -16.66 -0.06 -5.47
C THR A 74 -15.49 -0.96 -5.09
N PHE A 75 -15.30 -1.14 -3.79
CA PHE A 75 -14.10 -1.77 -3.24
C PHE A 75 -14.46 -2.96 -2.34
N ILE A 76 -13.73 -4.07 -2.53
CA ILE A 76 -13.75 -5.23 -1.65
C ILE A 76 -12.38 -5.35 -0.99
N LEU A 77 -12.32 -5.10 0.32
CA LEU A 77 -11.12 -5.29 1.11
C LEU A 77 -11.13 -6.70 1.73
N LYS A 78 -10.05 -7.45 1.53
CA LYS A 78 -9.76 -8.70 2.24
C LYS A 78 -8.50 -8.52 3.09
N PRO A 79 -8.65 -8.18 4.37
CA PRO A 79 -7.50 -7.98 5.25
C PRO A 79 -6.83 -9.30 5.61
N SER A 80 -5.67 -9.20 6.26
CA SER A 80 -5.06 -10.38 6.87
C SER A 80 -5.97 -10.93 7.98
N PRO A 81 -6.15 -12.26 8.07
CA PRO A 81 -7.01 -12.87 9.09
C PRO A 81 -6.44 -12.76 10.51
N THR A 82 -5.18 -12.34 10.65
CA THR A 82 -4.47 -12.19 11.94
C THR A 82 -4.90 -10.96 12.73
N ASP A 83 -5.36 -9.92 12.05
CA ASP A 83 -5.59 -8.57 12.57
C ASP A 83 -6.76 -7.84 11.85
N PRO A 84 -7.93 -8.49 11.73
CA PRO A 84 -9.04 -7.96 10.93
C PRO A 84 -9.75 -6.73 11.55
N SER A 85 -9.52 -6.47 12.84
CA SER A 85 -10.31 -5.53 13.64
C SER A 85 -10.25 -4.10 13.11
N ALA A 86 -9.08 -3.62 12.70
CA ALA A 86 -8.91 -2.26 12.18
C ALA A 86 -9.72 -2.05 10.89
N SER A 87 -9.71 -3.04 9.99
CA SER A 87 -10.47 -2.99 8.73
C SER A 87 -11.98 -2.97 8.96
N LEU A 88 -12.46 -3.73 9.94
CA LEU A 88 -13.87 -3.70 10.33
C LEU A 88 -14.26 -2.36 10.95
N PHE A 89 -13.38 -1.78 11.78
CA PHE A 89 -13.60 -0.47 12.37
C PHE A 89 -13.62 0.65 11.31
N MET A 90 -12.71 0.62 10.33
CA MET A 90 -12.76 1.56 9.19
C MET A 90 -14.05 1.44 8.38
N ALA A 91 -14.59 0.22 8.20
CA ALA A 91 -15.88 0.02 7.54
C ALA A 91 -17.03 0.70 8.29
N GLU A 92 -17.01 0.65 9.62
CA GLU A 92 -17.98 1.34 10.48
C GLU A 92 -17.86 2.86 10.33
N LEU A 93 -16.64 3.40 10.41
CA LEU A 93 -16.41 4.84 10.25
C LEU A 93 -16.85 5.36 8.88
N LEU A 94 -16.62 4.62 7.80
CA LEU A 94 -17.09 4.99 6.46
C LEU A 94 -18.62 4.99 6.38
N ARG A 95 -19.28 4.04 7.07
CA ARG A 95 -20.73 4.00 7.17
C ARG A 95 -21.27 5.21 7.93
N GLU A 96 -20.67 5.55 9.06
CA GLU A 96 -21.01 6.75 9.85
C GLU A 96 -20.80 8.04 9.04
N ALA A 97 -19.74 8.09 8.21
CA ALA A 97 -19.46 9.20 7.29
C ALA A 97 -20.46 9.30 6.11
N GLY A 98 -21.39 8.35 5.97
CA GLY A 98 -22.43 8.37 4.94
C GLY A 98 -22.06 7.71 3.63
N LEU A 99 -21.01 6.87 3.60
CA LEU A 99 -20.65 6.11 2.39
C LEU A 99 -21.82 5.18 1.99
N PRO A 100 -22.27 5.20 0.72
CA PRO A 100 -23.40 4.37 0.31
C PRO A 100 -23.15 2.87 0.51
N LYS A 101 -24.21 2.15 0.90
CA LYS A 101 -24.16 0.70 1.13
C LYS A 101 -23.64 -0.02 -0.13
N GLY A 102 -22.65 -0.91 0.08
CA GLY A 102 -22.06 -1.71 -0.99
C GLY A 102 -20.89 -1.05 -1.72
N VAL A 103 -20.57 0.23 -1.45
CA VAL A 103 -19.38 0.88 -2.02
C VAL A 103 -18.09 0.37 -1.40
N PHE A 104 -18.08 0.15 -0.09
CA PHE A 104 -16.98 -0.50 0.63
C PHE A 104 -17.47 -1.77 1.32
N ASN A 105 -16.79 -2.88 1.07
CA ASN A 105 -17.12 -4.19 1.61
C ASN A 105 -15.85 -4.81 2.20
N VAL A 106 -15.97 -5.48 3.34
CA VAL A 106 -14.87 -6.24 3.94
C VAL A 106 -15.22 -7.72 3.91
N VAL A 107 -14.35 -8.53 3.31
CA VAL A 107 -14.51 -9.98 3.22
C VAL A 107 -13.38 -10.64 4.01
N GLN A 108 -13.75 -11.44 5.00
CA GLN A 108 -12.81 -12.25 5.77
C GLN A 108 -12.56 -13.59 5.08
N GLY A 109 -11.43 -14.20 5.40
CA GLY A 109 -11.04 -15.50 4.87
C GLY A 109 -9.54 -15.57 4.61
N ASP A 110 -9.08 -16.66 4.02
CA ASP A 110 -7.67 -16.92 3.73
C ASP A 110 -7.41 -16.90 2.22
N LYS A 111 -6.85 -17.98 1.65
CA LYS A 111 -6.61 -18.17 0.23
C LYS A 111 -7.90 -18.34 -0.56
N GLU A 112 -8.90 -19.06 -0.03
CA GLU A 112 -10.13 -19.34 -0.79
C GLU A 112 -10.86 -18.05 -1.17
N ALA A 113 -10.89 -17.08 -0.24
CA ALA A 113 -11.45 -15.76 -0.50
C ALA A 113 -10.65 -14.97 -1.56
N VAL A 114 -9.31 -15.11 -1.58
CA VAL A 114 -8.46 -14.48 -2.60
C VAL A 114 -8.72 -15.09 -3.97
N ASP A 115 -8.78 -16.42 -4.05
CA ASP A 115 -9.01 -17.16 -5.29
C ASP A 115 -10.39 -16.82 -5.87
N ALA A 116 -11.42 -16.74 -5.03
CA ALA A 116 -12.74 -16.28 -5.44
C ALA A 116 -12.70 -14.87 -6.05
N LEU A 117 -11.96 -13.92 -5.45
CA LEU A 117 -11.80 -12.57 -6.00
C LEU A 117 -11.01 -12.57 -7.33
N LEU A 118 -10.00 -13.44 -7.46
CA LEU A 118 -9.20 -13.60 -8.67
C LEU A 118 -9.97 -14.21 -9.83
N GLU A 119 -10.96 -15.05 -9.57
CA GLU A 119 -11.74 -15.74 -10.61
C GLU A 119 -13.04 -14.98 -10.95
N HIS A 120 -13.60 -14.22 -10.01
CA HIS A 120 -14.91 -13.59 -10.19
C HIS A 120 -14.93 -12.58 -11.37
N PRO A 121 -15.80 -12.73 -12.38
CA PRO A 121 -15.74 -11.96 -13.64
C PRO A 121 -16.06 -10.46 -13.47
N HIS A 122 -16.74 -10.09 -12.39
CA HIS A 122 -17.05 -8.69 -12.09
C HIS A 122 -15.92 -7.92 -11.42
N VAL A 123 -14.94 -8.60 -10.79
CA VAL A 123 -13.75 -7.92 -10.24
C VAL A 123 -12.83 -7.53 -11.40
N LYS A 124 -12.58 -6.24 -11.59
CA LYS A 124 -11.83 -5.71 -12.75
C LYS A 124 -10.36 -5.45 -12.46
N ALA A 125 -10.02 -5.18 -11.20
CA ALA A 125 -8.64 -5.00 -10.77
C ALA A 125 -8.43 -5.51 -9.36
N LEU A 126 -7.18 -5.90 -9.07
CA LEU A 126 -6.77 -6.36 -7.75
C LEU A 126 -5.46 -5.69 -7.33
N SER A 127 -5.43 -5.16 -6.11
CA SER A 127 -4.23 -4.65 -5.45
C SER A 127 -3.82 -5.59 -4.34
N PHE A 128 -2.57 -6.05 -4.36
CA PHE A 128 -2.03 -6.94 -3.34
C PHE A 128 -0.77 -6.34 -2.72
N VAL A 129 -0.67 -6.43 -1.41
CA VAL A 129 0.56 -6.17 -0.66
C VAL A 129 0.84 -7.38 0.23
N GLY A 130 2.05 -7.93 0.17
CA GLY A 130 2.45 -9.07 0.98
C GLY A 130 3.75 -9.71 0.50
N SER A 131 3.87 -11.03 0.66
CA SER A 131 5.10 -11.74 0.29
C SER A 131 5.24 -11.89 -1.23
N THR A 132 6.48 -11.92 -1.71
CA THR A 132 6.79 -12.05 -3.16
C THR A 132 6.18 -13.29 -3.81
N PRO A 133 6.21 -14.50 -3.20
CA PRO A 133 5.60 -15.68 -3.83
C PRO A 133 4.08 -15.52 -4.03
N ILE A 134 3.39 -14.89 -3.08
CA ILE A 134 1.95 -14.65 -3.19
C ILE A 134 1.66 -13.52 -4.18
N ALA A 135 2.48 -12.47 -4.22
CA ALA A 135 2.36 -11.41 -5.22
C ALA A 135 2.48 -11.96 -6.65
N GLN A 136 3.44 -12.86 -6.90
CA GLN A 136 3.61 -13.54 -8.19
C GLN A 136 2.37 -14.37 -8.55
N TYR A 137 1.89 -15.20 -7.62
CA TYR A 137 0.69 -16.01 -7.82
C TYR A 137 -0.54 -15.17 -8.20
N ILE A 138 -0.80 -14.11 -7.45
CA ILE A 138 -1.93 -13.21 -7.67
C ILE A 138 -1.78 -12.47 -9.00
N TYR A 139 -0.57 -12.00 -9.32
CA TYR A 139 -0.28 -11.32 -10.58
C TYR A 139 -0.54 -12.22 -11.79
N GLU A 140 0.04 -13.42 -11.80
CA GLU A 140 -0.12 -14.38 -12.90
C GLU A 140 -1.58 -14.82 -13.06
N THR A 141 -2.24 -15.15 -11.96
CA THR A 141 -3.63 -15.65 -11.98
C THR A 141 -4.60 -14.54 -12.39
N GLY A 142 -4.46 -13.35 -11.83
CA GLY A 142 -5.31 -12.21 -12.19
C GLY A 142 -5.12 -11.77 -13.65
N ALA A 143 -3.87 -11.76 -14.14
CA ALA A 143 -3.59 -11.47 -15.55
C ALA A 143 -4.20 -12.53 -16.48
N ARG A 144 -4.10 -13.83 -16.13
CA ARG A 144 -4.75 -14.92 -16.89
C ARG A 144 -6.27 -14.74 -16.99
N ASN A 145 -6.90 -14.18 -15.96
CA ASN A 145 -8.33 -13.87 -15.91
C ASN A 145 -8.68 -12.48 -16.46
N GLY A 146 -7.74 -11.81 -17.16
CA GLY A 146 -7.97 -10.52 -17.82
C GLY A 146 -8.15 -9.33 -16.87
N LYS A 147 -7.67 -9.45 -15.62
CA LYS A 147 -7.74 -8.38 -14.61
C LYS A 147 -6.47 -7.54 -14.60
N ARG A 148 -6.58 -6.26 -14.22
CA ARG A 148 -5.41 -5.45 -13.90
C ARG A 148 -4.92 -5.82 -12.50
N VAL A 149 -3.63 -6.12 -12.36
CA VAL A 149 -3.06 -6.48 -11.05
C VAL A 149 -1.87 -5.60 -10.75
N GLN A 150 -1.82 -5.10 -9.51
CA GLN A 150 -0.59 -4.62 -8.90
C GLN A 150 -0.25 -5.55 -7.73
N GLY A 151 0.99 -6.03 -7.69
CA GLY A 151 1.49 -6.91 -6.63
C GLY A 151 2.74 -6.31 -6.01
N LEU A 152 2.63 -5.87 -4.76
CA LEU A 152 3.73 -5.33 -3.99
C LEU A 152 4.27 -6.47 -3.11
N GLY A 153 5.39 -7.05 -3.54
CA GLY A 153 6.06 -8.16 -2.86
C GLY A 153 6.95 -7.73 -1.69
N GLY A 154 7.69 -8.70 -1.15
CA GLY A 154 8.65 -8.47 -0.08
C GLY A 154 9.85 -7.63 -0.53
N ALA A 155 10.59 -7.11 0.46
CA ALA A 155 11.72 -6.22 0.23
C ALA A 155 12.97 -6.68 0.98
N LYS A 156 14.13 -6.26 0.49
CA LYS A 156 15.42 -6.40 1.16
C LYS A 156 16.14 -5.05 1.08
N ASN A 157 15.72 -4.11 1.93
CA ASN A 157 16.25 -2.75 1.87
C ASN A 157 17.64 -2.68 2.48
N HIS A 158 18.48 -1.86 1.84
CA HIS A 158 19.87 -1.62 2.24
C HIS A 158 20.03 -0.15 2.63
N MET A 159 20.74 0.12 3.72
CA MET A 159 21.23 1.46 4.06
C MET A 159 22.73 1.49 3.81
N VAL A 160 23.18 2.33 2.87
CA VAL A 160 24.61 2.54 2.62
C VAL A 160 25.10 3.72 3.48
N VAL A 161 26.15 3.49 4.26
CA VAL A 161 26.75 4.49 5.16
C VAL A 161 28.15 4.83 4.66
N MET A 162 28.34 6.10 4.32
CA MET A 162 29.60 6.62 3.79
C MET A 162 30.55 7.07 4.92
N PRO A 163 31.88 7.19 4.65
CA PRO A 163 32.87 7.62 5.65
C PRO A 163 32.61 8.97 6.33
N ASP A 164 31.91 9.86 5.64
CA ASP A 164 31.55 11.21 6.10
C ASP A 164 30.19 11.29 6.79
N ALA A 165 29.51 10.16 6.99
CA ALA A 165 28.22 10.12 7.66
C ALA A 165 28.32 10.55 9.13
N ASP A 166 27.30 11.28 9.59
CA ASP A 166 27.09 11.56 11.01
C ASP A 166 26.75 10.24 11.72
N ILE A 167 27.63 9.80 12.62
CA ILE A 167 27.54 8.49 13.27
C ILE A 167 26.32 8.40 14.17
N ASP A 168 26.05 9.42 14.99
CA ASP A 168 24.95 9.40 15.95
C ASP A 168 23.60 9.38 15.24
N ARG A 169 23.42 10.23 14.23
CA ARG A 169 22.20 10.25 13.40
C ARG A 169 22.01 8.95 12.63
N THR A 170 23.10 8.36 12.16
CA THR A 170 23.08 7.08 11.43
C THR A 170 22.63 5.95 12.34
N VAL A 171 23.16 5.87 13.57
CA VAL A 171 22.77 4.84 14.54
C VAL A 171 21.31 5.00 14.96
N ASP A 172 20.84 6.23 15.20
CA ASP A 172 19.43 6.51 15.51
C ASP A 172 18.51 6.05 14.38
N ALA A 173 18.87 6.38 13.13
CA ALA A 173 18.12 5.97 11.95
C ALA A 173 18.13 4.45 11.75
N LEU A 174 19.28 3.79 11.95
CA LEU A 174 19.40 2.34 11.85
C LEU A 174 18.51 1.63 12.86
N ILE A 175 18.48 2.06 14.12
CA ILE A 175 17.67 1.42 15.15
C ILE A 175 16.19 1.55 14.83
N GLY A 176 15.73 2.76 14.52
CA GLY A 176 14.32 3.00 14.19
C GLY A 176 13.89 2.25 12.92
N ALA A 177 14.75 2.19 11.91
CA ALA A 177 14.42 1.56 10.63
C ALA A 177 14.57 0.03 10.64
N ALA A 178 15.47 -0.54 11.45
CA ALA A 178 15.67 -1.98 11.53
C ALA A 178 14.74 -2.65 12.55
N TYR A 179 14.51 -2.02 13.70
CA TYR A 179 13.81 -2.64 14.84
C TYR A 179 12.43 -2.02 15.14
N GLY A 180 12.11 -0.86 14.56
CA GLY A 180 10.76 -0.30 14.64
C GLY A 180 9.72 -1.29 14.11
N SER A 181 8.61 -1.44 14.83
CA SER A 181 7.59 -2.48 14.59
C SER A 181 8.19 -3.88 14.47
N ALA A 182 9.17 -4.20 15.34
CA ALA A 182 9.93 -5.45 15.32
C ALA A 182 10.62 -5.79 13.98
N GLY A 183 10.84 -4.78 13.13
CA GLY A 183 11.39 -4.97 11.78
C GLY A 183 10.40 -5.57 10.77
N GLU A 184 9.14 -5.77 11.15
CA GLU A 184 8.09 -6.35 10.30
C GLU A 184 7.54 -5.31 9.29
N ARG A 185 8.41 -4.48 8.73
CA ARG A 185 8.04 -3.39 7.80
C ARG A 185 8.62 -3.70 6.44
N CYS A 186 7.84 -3.52 5.37
CA CYS A 186 8.38 -3.62 4.01
C CYS A 186 9.48 -2.58 3.73
N MET A 187 9.52 -1.48 4.48
CA MET A 187 10.57 -0.45 4.43
C MET A 187 11.69 -0.67 5.46
N ALA A 188 11.67 -1.76 6.23
CA ALA A 188 12.68 -2.00 7.25
C ALA A 188 14.07 -2.13 6.63
N ILE A 189 15.07 -1.56 7.29
CA ILE A 189 16.47 -1.70 6.87
C ILE A 189 17.00 -3.01 7.44
N SER A 190 17.18 -3.99 6.55
CA SER A 190 17.62 -5.34 6.93
C SER A 190 19.10 -5.59 6.69
N VAL A 191 19.77 -4.66 5.99
CA VAL A 191 21.20 -4.70 5.67
C VAL A 191 21.77 -3.29 5.77
N ALA A 192 22.82 -3.11 6.56
CA ALA A 192 23.64 -1.91 6.54
C ALA A 192 24.93 -2.20 5.76
N VAL A 193 25.27 -1.36 4.79
CA VAL A 193 26.49 -1.43 3.98
C VAL A 193 27.40 -0.29 4.43
N LEU A 194 28.37 -0.60 5.26
CA LEU A 194 29.28 0.38 5.87
C LEU A 194 30.54 0.49 5.00
N VAL A 195 30.81 1.68 4.47
CA VAL A 195 31.88 1.90 3.50
C VAL A 195 33.16 2.33 4.22
N GLY A 196 34.22 1.52 4.08
CA GLY A 196 35.54 1.86 4.62
C GLY A 196 35.63 1.81 6.14
N ASP A 197 36.33 2.77 6.73
CA ASP A 197 36.67 2.83 8.15
C ASP A 197 35.50 3.28 9.06
N VAL A 198 34.38 3.72 8.48
CA VAL A 198 33.16 4.06 9.23
C VAL A 198 32.55 2.84 9.93
N ALA A 199 32.86 1.64 9.43
CA ALA A 199 32.30 0.39 9.93
C ALA A 199 32.55 0.20 11.43
N ASP A 200 33.79 0.41 11.88
CA ASP A 200 34.16 0.19 13.29
C ASP A 200 33.40 1.15 14.21
N LYS A 201 33.26 2.42 13.80
CA LYS A 201 32.56 3.46 14.56
C LYS A 201 31.07 3.14 14.68
N VAL A 202 30.43 2.80 13.57
CA VAL A 202 28.98 2.52 13.52
C VAL A 202 28.65 1.23 14.27
N VAL A 203 29.43 0.16 14.09
CA VAL A 203 29.18 -1.11 14.78
C VAL A 203 29.31 -0.95 16.29
N ALA A 204 30.34 -0.25 16.76
CA ALA A 204 30.52 -0.01 18.20
C ALA A 204 29.38 0.83 18.79
N ALA A 205 29.01 1.93 18.13
CA ALA A 205 27.93 2.81 18.60
C ALA A 205 26.55 2.13 18.54
N LEU A 206 26.28 1.34 17.50
CA LEU A 206 25.05 0.57 17.36
C LEU A 206 24.93 -0.50 18.45
N ALA A 207 26.01 -1.24 18.73
CA ALA A 207 26.02 -2.28 19.75
C ALA A 207 25.73 -1.71 21.15
N GLU A 208 26.20 -0.50 21.45
CA GLU A 208 25.90 0.16 22.72
C GLU A 208 24.44 0.61 22.78
N ARG A 209 23.90 1.13 21.69
CA ARG A 209 22.53 1.65 21.64
C ARG A 209 21.45 0.56 21.55
N ALA A 210 21.82 -0.64 21.10
CA ALA A 210 20.93 -1.80 21.02
C ALA A 210 20.78 -2.57 22.35
N LYS A 211 21.59 -2.26 23.37
CA LYS A 211 21.42 -2.76 24.73
C LYS A 211 20.25 -2.07 25.43
#